data_AF-A0A5C7JHX0-F1
#
_entry.id   AF-A0A5C7JHX0-F1
#
_cell.length_a   1.000
_cell.length_b   1.000
_cell.length_c   1.000
_cell.angle_alpha   90.00
_cell.angle_beta   90.00
_cell.angle_gamma   90.00
#
_symmetry.space_group_name_H-M   'P 1'
#
loop_
_entity.id
_entity.type
_entity.pdbx_description
1 polymer ?
#
loop_
_entity_poly.entity_id
_entity_poly.type
_entity_poly.pdbx_seq_one_letter_code
_entity_poly.pdbx_strand_id
1 'polypeptide(L)'
;MKSKLKAQYPREYRIWKAMRARCNSPCYSNSYYQLNGIKIDKRWDSFKNFIEDMGECPEKYSIDRINGNGNYTKNNCRWADIHTQANNKVNHNIFINYNGKTQTLKTWAKELGINYNTLYGRITRNGLTFEQAIQRDPFNKLYYYNGQTYTTKELSEISNVPIINIIDRKHKGWDTEKIVSKKVKIKI
;
A
#
# COMPACT_ATOMS: atom_id res chain seq x y z
N MET A 1 34.65 -29.33 -9.97
CA MET A 1 33.92 -28.91 -8.75
C MET A 1 32.53 -28.30 -9.00
N LYS A 2 32.26 -27.53 -10.07
CA LYS A 2 30.93 -26.91 -10.33
C LYS A 2 29.77 -27.91 -10.63
N SER A 3 30.06 -29.17 -10.94
CA SER A 3 29.04 -30.18 -11.32
C SER A 3 28.36 -30.87 -10.12
N LYS A 4 29.05 -31.05 -8.99
CA LYS A 4 28.49 -31.78 -7.82
C LYS A 4 27.33 -31.04 -7.15
N LEU A 5 27.43 -29.72 -6.98
CA LEU A 5 26.43 -28.93 -6.25
C LEU A 5 25.05 -28.95 -6.91
N LYS A 6 25.00 -28.94 -8.24
CA LYS A 6 23.73 -28.97 -9.00
C LYS A 6 23.05 -30.33 -8.93
N ALA A 7 23.85 -31.40 -8.85
CA ALA A 7 23.35 -32.76 -8.66
C ALA A 7 22.83 -32.98 -7.23
N GLN A 8 23.45 -32.32 -6.25
CA GLN A 8 23.02 -32.36 -4.85
C GLN A 8 21.72 -31.56 -4.61
N TYR A 9 21.56 -30.40 -5.25
CA TYR A 9 20.40 -29.50 -5.08
C TYR A 9 19.65 -29.26 -6.40
N PRO A 10 19.07 -30.31 -7.03
CA PRO A 10 18.52 -30.21 -8.37
C PRO A 10 17.25 -29.36 -8.44
N ARG A 11 16.51 -29.22 -7.34
CA ARG A 11 15.28 -28.42 -7.27
C ARG A 11 15.61 -26.94 -7.13
N GLU A 12 16.49 -26.59 -6.21
CA GLU A 12 16.98 -25.23 -5.96
C GLU A 12 17.73 -24.71 -7.18
N TYR A 13 18.48 -25.57 -7.88
CA TYR A 13 19.13 -25.20 -9.14
C TYR A 13 18.11 -24.83 -10.22
N ARG A 14 16.99 -25.56 -10.32
CA ARG A 14 15.88 -25.22 -11.23
C ARG A 14 15.23 -23.90 -10.84
N ILE A 15 14.97 -23.69 -9.55
CA ILE A 15 14.40 -22.45 -9.02
C ILE A 15 15.32 -21.25 -9.29
N TRP A 16 16.61 -21.38 -9.03
CA TRP A 16 17.63 -20.36 -9.29
C TRP A 16 17.71 -20.01 -10.77
N LYS A 17 17.71 -21.01 -11.68
CA LYS A 17 17.65 -20.77 -13.12
C LYS A 17 16.38 -20.03 -13.54
N ALA A 18 15.22 -20.44 -13.02
CA ALA A 18 13.94 -19.80 -13.31
C ALA A 18 13.90 -18.35 -12.82
N MET A 19 14.39 -18.08 -11.61
CA MET A 19 14.57 -16.73 -11.07
C MET A 19 15.41 -15.85 -12.02
N ARG A 20 16.56 -16.35 -12.48
CA ARG A 20 17.44 -15.65 -13.43
C ARG A 20 16.78 -15.40 -14.78
N ALA A 21 16.02 -16.37 -15.28
CA ALA A 21 15.29 -16.22 -16.53
C ALA A 21 14.25 -15.08 -16.45
N ARG A 22 13.50 -14.98 -15.35
CA ARG A 22 12.50 -13.91 -15.15
C ARG A 22 13.10 -12.51 -15.27
N CYS A 23 14.30 -12.29 -14.73
CA CYS A 23 14.94 -10.98 -14.71
C CYS A 23 15.75 -10.65 -15.97
N ASN A 24 16.32 -11.65 -16.66
CA ASN A 24 17.35 -11.39 -17.69
C ASN A 24 17.08 -12.03 -19.05
N SER A 25 16.14 -12.99 -19.15
CA SER A 25 15.97 -13.72 -20.40
C SER A 25 15.10 -12.94 -21.39
N PRO A 26 15.45 -12.91 -22.70
CA PRO A 26 14.69 -12.19 -23.72
C PRO A 26 13.22 -12.62 -23.82
N CYS A 27 12.90 -13.89 -23.55
CA CYS A 27 11.51 -14.37 -23.60
C CYS A 27 10.62 -13.83 -22.46
N TYR A 28 11.21 -13.11 -21.49
CA TYR A 28 10.50 -12.42 -20.40
C TYR A 28 10.59 -10.89 -20.50
N SER A 29 10.99 -10.34 -21.66
CA SER A 29 11.24 -8.90 -21.89
C SER A 29 10.09 -7.98 -21.48
N ASN A 30 8.85 -8.46 -21.60
CA ASN A 30 7.64 -7.72 -21.22
C ASN A 30 6.98 -8.22 -19.93
N SER A 31 7.69 -9.00 -19.13
CA SER A 31 7.17 -9.47 -17.85
C SER A 31 7.20 -8.35 -16.80
N TYR A 32 6.32 -8.45 -15.80
CA TYR A 32 6.31 -7.57 -14.62
C TYR A 32 7.73 -7.36 -14.04
N TYR A 33 8.57 -8.40 -14.03
CA TYR A 33 9.93 -8.35 -13.50
C TYR A 33 10.83 -7.38 -14.26
N GLN A 34 10.83 -7.46 -15.59
CA GLN A 34 11.72 -6.64 -16.42
C GLN A 34 11.17 -5.22 -16.59
N LEU A 35 9.85 -5.07 -16.74
CA LEU A 35 9.19 -3.76 -16.82
C LEU A 35 9.36 -2.93 -15.53
N ASN A 36 9.39 -3.57 -14.36
CA ASN A 36 9.63 -2.90 -13.07
C ASN A 36 11.12 -2.87 -12.69
N GLY A 37 12.03 -3.25 -13.59
CA GLY A 37 13.47 -3.18 -13.35
C GLY A 37 13.96 -4.07 -12.20
N ILE A 38 13.26 -5.16 -11.89
CA ILE A 38 13.61 -6.06 -10.79
C ILE A 38 14.84 -6.88 -11.17
N LYS A 39 15.88 -6.76 -10.34
CA LYS A 39 17.19 -7.40 -10.51
C LYS A 39 17.45 -8.49 -9.47
N ILE A 40 18.53 -9.20 -9.69
CA ILE A 40 19.07 -10.22 -8.79
C ILE A 40 20.36 -9.68 -8.21
N ASP A 41 20.58 -9.95 -6.93
CA ASP A 41 21.85 -9.65 -6.26
C ASP A 41 23.02 -10.27 -7.03
N LYS A 42 24.09 -9.49 -7.28
CA LYS A 42 25.30 -9.97 -7.95
C LYS A 42 25.91 -11.17 -7.23
N ARG A 43 25.78 -11.25 -5.90
CA ARG A 43 26.23 -12.40 -5.11
C ARG A 43 25.60 -13.70 -5.61
N TRP A 44 24.36 -13.66 -6.11
CA TRP A 44 23.61 -14.80 -6.61
C TRP A 44 23.85 -15.11 -8.10
N ASP A 45 24.83 -14.49 -8.75
CA ASP A 45 25.32 -14.97 -10.05
C ASP A 45 25.99 -16.34 -9.95
N SER A 46 26.45 -16.71 -8.76
CA SER A 46 26.90 -18.06 -8.44
C SER A 46 25.82 -18.85 -7.71
N PHE A 47 25.46 -20.02 -8.25
CA PHE A 47 24.53 -20.95 -7.57
C PHE A 47 25.03 -21.36 -6.18
N LYS A 48 26.34 -21.43 -5.95
CA LYS A 48 26.92 -21.74 -4.64
C LYS A 48 26.48 -20.72 -3.58
N ASN A 49 26.52 -19.44 -3.91
CA ASN A 49 26.17 -18.38 -2.96
C ASN A 49 24.66 -18.33 -2.73
N PHE A 50 23.88 -18.63 -3.77
CA PHE A 50 22.42 -18.74 -3.64
C PHE A 50 22.04 -19.85 -2.64
N ILE A 51 22.63 -21.04 -2.76
CA ILE A 51 22.31 -22.15 -1.85
C ILE A 51 22.89 -21.91 -0.44
N GLU A 52 24.03 -21.24 -0.32
CA GLU A 52 24.59 -20.82 0.98
C GLU A 52 23.68 -19.82 1.70
N ASP A 53 23.04 -18.92 0.96
CA ASP A 53 22.14 -17.91 1.54
C ASP A 53 20.73 -18.43 1.81
N MET A 54 20.20 -19.30 0.94
CA MET A 54 18.80 -19.76 1.00
C MET A 54 18.63 -21.14 1.65
N GLY A 55 19.67 -21.97 1.66
CA GLY A 55 19.58 -23.36 2.08
C GLY A 55 18.67 -24.23 1.19
N GLU A 56 18.40 -25.44 1.66
CA GLU A 56 17.49 -26.37 1.00
C GLU A 56 16.04 -25.85 1.04
N CYS A 57 15.33 -26.03 -0.08
CA CYS A 57 13.94 -25.63 -0.17
C CYS A 57 13.06 -26.70 0.49
N PRO A 58 12.25 -26.35 1.50
CA PRO A 58 11.29 -27.28 2.08
C PRO A 58 10.33 -27.86 1.03
N GLU A 59 9.75 -29.02 1.32
CA GLU A 59 8.77 -29.64 0.43
C GLU A 59 7.58 -28.70 0.21
N LYS A 60 7.05 -28.65 -1.02
CA LYS A 60 5.89 -27.81 -1.42
C LYS A 60 6.11 -26.28 -1.37
N TYR A 61 7.32 -25.81 -1.06
CA TYR A 61 7.64 -24.38 -1.05
C TYR A 61 8.20 -23.92 -2.42
N SER A 62 8.25 -22.61 -2.65
CA SER A 62 9.03 -22.03 -3.75
C SER A 62 9.62 -20.68 -3.34
N ILE A 63 10.47 -20.14 -4.20
CA ILE A 63 11.10 -18.84 -3.94
C ILE A 63 10.06 -17.73 -4.02
N ASP A 64 9.99 -16.94 -2.96
CA ASP A 64 9.11 -15.79 -2.82
C ASP A 64 9.93 -14.55 -2.46
N ARG A 65 9.44 -13.37 -2.83
CA ARG A 65 10.07 -12.09 -2.46
C ARG A 65 9.21 -11.39 -1.43
N ILE A 66 9.70 -11.20 -0.21
CA ILE A 66 8.95 -10.61 0.91
C ILE A 66 8.32 -9.28 0.52
N ASN A 67 9.08 -8.41 -0.15
CA ASN A 67 8.55 -7.27 -0.89
C ASN A 67 8.48 -7.63 -2.39
N GLY A 68 7.27 -7.77 -2.91
CA GLY A 68 7.01 -8.15 -4.31
C GLY A 68 7.60 -7.19 -5.35
N ASN A 69 7.73 -5.90 -5.00
CA ASN A 69 8.33 -4.85 -5.82
C ASN A 69 9.86 -4.77 -5.68
N GLY A 70 10.45 -5.50 -4.72
CA GLY A 70 11.88 -5.49 -4.45
C GLY A 70 12.69 -6.50 -5.28
N ASN A 71 14.02 -6.35 -5.23
CA ASN A 71 14.98 -7.23 -5.91
C ASN A 71 15.09 -8.62 -5.26
N TYR A 72 15.61 -9.60 -5.99
CA TYR A 72 15.98 -10.89 -5.40
C TYR A 72 17.29 -10.74 -4.63
N THR A 73 17.21 -10.70 -3.31
CA THR A 73 18.35 -10.62 -2.39
C THR A 73 18.10 -11.54 -1.20
N LYS A 74 19.16 -11.92 -0.47
CA LYS A 74 19.03 -12.73 0.76
C LYS A 74 17.98 -12.18 1.73
N ASN A 75 17.96 -10.86 1.93
CA ASN A 75 17.05 -10.22 2.89
C ASN A 75 15.63 -10.04 2.35
N ASN A 76 15.44 -10.07 1.02
CA ASN A 76 14.13 -9.91 0.40
C ASN A 76 13.55 -11.23 -0.11
N CYS A 77 14.23 -12.36 0.07
CA CYS A 77 13.78 -13.66 -0.42
C CYS A 77 13.57 -14.64 0.73
N ARG A 78 12.59 -15.52 0.56
CA ARG A 78 12.30 -16.63 1.47
C ARG A 78 11.79 -17.83 0.69
N TRP A 79 11.84 -18.99 1.32
CA TRP A 79 10.98 -20.10 0.92
C TRP A 79 9.58 -19.85 1.46
N ALA A 80 8.57 -20.01 0.60
CA ALA A 80 7.17 -19.84 0.99
C ALA A 80 6.29 -20.91 0.34
N ASP A 81 5.28 -21.37 1.07
CA ASP A 81 4.21 -22.21 0.54
C ASP A 81 3.30 -21.42 -0.42
N ILE A 82 2.31 -22.12 -0.99
CA ILE A 82 1.37 -21.54 -1.95
C ILE A 82 0.46 -20.46 -1.35
N HIS A 83 0.04 -20.60 -0.09
CA HIS A 83 -0.81 -19.64 0.61
C HIS A 83 -0.02 -18.38 0.96
N THR A 84 1.20 -18.54 1.47
CA THR A 84 2.11 -17.45 1.80
C THR A 84 2.45 -16.63 0.54
N GLN A 85 2.73 -17.28 -0.60
CA GLN A 85 2.95 -16.59 -1.87
C GLN A 85 1.70 -15.91 -2.41
N ALA A 86 0.53 -16.54 -2.30
CA ALA A 86 -0.72 -15.93 -2.71
C ALA A 86 -0.99 -14.65 -1.91
N ASN A 87 -0.85 -14.70 -0.58
CA ASN A 87 -0.99 -13.54 0.30
C ASN A 87 0.01 -12.43 -0.03
N ASN A 88 1.21 -12.77 -0.50
CA ASN A 88 2.23 -11.81 -0.92
C ASN A 88 2.00 -11.24 -2.33
N LYS A 89 1.23 -11.92 -3.19
CA LYS A 89 0.73 -11.35 -4.45
C LYS A 89 -0.43 -10.38 -4.22
N VAL A 90 -1.15 -10.53 -3.11
CA VAL A 90 -2.26 -9.65 -2.69
C VAL A 90 -1.70 -8.36 -2.02
N ASN A 91 -0.48 -7.95 -2.36
CA ASN A 91 0.28 -6.82 -1.79
C ASN A 91 -0.30 -5.43 -2.14
N HIS A 92 -1.54 -5.18 -1.73
CA HIS A 92 -2.02 -3.85 -1.39
C HIS A 92 -1.64 -3.44 0.04
N ASN A 93 -0.85 -4.25 0.75
CA ASN A 93 -0.45 -3.96 2.12
C ASN A 93 0.68 -2.93 2.13
N ILE A 94 0.31 -1.65 2.08
CA ILE A 94 1.21 -0.52 2.31
C ILE A 94 1.68 -0.59 3.77
N PHE A 95 2.96 -0.81 4.03
CA PHE A 95 3.52 -0.74 5.39
C PHE A 95 3.98 0.68 5.70
N ILE A 96 3.59 1.21 6.87
CA ILE A 96 3.95 2.53 7.33
C ILE A 96 4.60 2.43 8.70
N ASN A 97 5.77 3.05 8.85
CA ASN A 97 6.38 3.34 10.14
C ASN A 97 5.86 4.69 10.65
N TYR A 98 5.27 4.69 11.84
CA TYR A 98 4.79 5.90 12.51
C TYR A 98 4.85 5.67 14.02
N ASN A 99 5.34 6.66 14.78
CA ASN A 99 5.55 6.59 16.24
C ASN A 99 6.32 5.34 16.71
N GLY A 100 7.40 4.97 16.01
CA GLY A 100 8.23 3.82 16.39
C GLY A 100 7.59 2.45 16.15
N LYS A 101 6.40 2.40 15.54
CA LYS A 101 5.67 1.17 15.20
C LYS A 101 5.57 1.03 13.68
N THR A 102 5.89 -0.15 13.16
CA THR A 102 5.72 -0.49 11.74
C THR A 102 4.54 -1.45 11.59
N GLN A 103 3.53 -1.06 10.81
CA GLN A 103 2.37 -1.92 10.52
C GLN A 103 1.73 -1.57 9.17
N THR A 104 0.74 -2.35 8.75
CA THR A 104 0.04 -2.11 7.48
C THR A 104 -0.90 -0.91 7.57
N LEU A 105 -1.17 -0.27 6.44
CA LEU A 105 -2.11 0.85 6.31
C LEU A 105 -3.53 0.44 6.72
N LYS A 106 -3.90 -0.82 6.49
CA LYS A 106 -5.19 -1.39 6.93
C LYS A 106 -5.24 -1.54 8.45
N THR A 107 -4.14 -1.95 9.07
CA THR A 107 -4.02 -1.99 10.54
C THR A 107 -4.08 -0.59 11.12
N TRP A 108 -3.35 0.38 10.54
CA TRP A 108 -3.43 1.78 10.93
C TRP A 108 -4.83 2.36 10.77
N ALA A 109 -5.51 2.12 9.65
CA ALA A 109 -6.89 2.57 9.42
C ALA A 109 -7.84 2.06 10.51
N LYS A 110 -7.73 0.77 10.89
CA LYS A 110 -8.51 0.19 11.98
C LYS A 110 -8.19 0.81 13.34
N GLU A 111 -6.90 0.95 13.65
CA GLU A 111 -6.41 1.49 14.93
C GLU A 111 -6.77 2.97 15.13
N LEU A 112 -6.75 3.75 14.05
CA LEU A 112 -7.06 5.19 14.06
C LEU A 112 -8.54 5.51 13.80
N GLY A 113 -9.38 4.49 13.54
CA GLY A 113 -10.80 4.68 13.23
C GLY A 113 -11.08 5.40 11.90
N ILE A 114 -10.16 5.34 10.94
CA ILE A 114 -10.28 5.99 9.62
C ILE A 114 -10.65 4.94 8.57
N ASN A 115 -11.52 5.28 7.61
CA ASN A 115 -11.81 4.37 6.50
C ASN A 115 -10.54 4.08 5.67
N TYR A 116 -10.24 2.80 5.43
CA TYR A 116 -9.05 2.39 4.68
C TYR A 116 -8.96 3.02 3.29
N ASN A 117 -10.06 3.08 2.54
CA ASN A 117 -10.06 3.66 1.19
C ASN A 117 -9.80 5.17 1.23
N THR A 118 -10.27 5.86 2.28
CA THR A 118 -9.96 7.27 2.51
C THR A 118 -8.47 7.46 2.77
N LEU A 119 -7.91 6.69 3.71
CA LEU A 119 -6.49 6.79 4.08
C LEU A 119 -5.57 6.41 2.89
N TYR A 120 -5.94 5.37 2.14
CA TYR A 120 -5.27 4.96 0.90
C TYR A 120 -5.34 6.05 -0.18
N GLY A 121 -6.51 6.64 -0.42
CA GLY A 121 -6.70 7.71 -1.39
C GLY A 121 -5.85 8.94 -1.05
N ARG A 122 -5.81 9.34 0.22
CA ARG A 122 -5.00 10.46 0.72
C ARG A 122 -3.51 10.31 0.39
N ILE A 123 -2.96 9.11 0.58
CA ILE A 123 -1.54 8.86 0.34
C ILE A 123 -1.27 8.70 -1.16
N THR A 124 -2.09 7.92 -1.87
CA THR A 124 -1.80 7.51 -3.26
C THR A 124 -2.27 8.48 -4.32
N ARG A 125 -3.43 9.12 -4.13
CA ARG A 125 -4.02 10.05 -5.12
C ARG A 125 -3.70 11.49 -4.79
N ASN A 126 -3.66 11.83 -3.50
CA ASN A 126 -3.43 13.20 -3.04
C ASN A 126 -1.98 13.47 -2.61
N GLY A 127 -1.14 12.44 -2.55
CA GLY A 127 0.30 12.59 -2.25
C GLY A 127 0.61 13.05 -0.82
N LEU A 128 -0.31 12.86 0.13
CA LEU A 128 -0.12 13.26 1.52
C LEU A 128 0.85 12.31 2.25
N THR A 129 1.64 12.85 3.16
CA THR A 129 2.41 12.01 4.10
C THR A 129 1.48 11.26 5.04
N PHE A 130 1.96 10.21 5.69
CA PHE A 130 1.10 9.47 6.63
C PHE A 130 0.63 10.37 7.77
N GLU A 131 1.49 11.23 8.33
CA GLU A 131 1.09 12.19 9.36
C GLU A 131 -0.04 13.10 8.89
N GLN A 132 0.07 13.64 7.67
CA GLN A 132 -0.98 14.47 7.07
C GLN A 132 -2.26 13.68 6.79
N ALA A 133 -2.13 12.44 6.33
CA ALA A 133 -3.24 11.59 5.95
C ALA A 133 -4.09 11.14 7.15
N ILE A 134 -3.50 11.06 8.35
CA ILE A 134 -4.20 10.73 9.60
C ILE A 134 -4.81 11.95 10.30
N GLN A 135 -4.40 13.18 9.94
CA GLN A 135 -5.01 14.39 10.47
C GLN A 135 -6.46 14.56 9.98
N ARG A 136 -7.25 15.32 10.75
CA ARG A 136 -8.68 15.62 10.49
C ARG A 136 -8.83 16.00 9.02
N ASP A 137 -9.78 15.36 8.34
CA ASP A 137 -9.87 15.29 6.88
C ASP A 137 -9.46 16.60 6.18
N PRO A 138 -8.36 16.65 5.41
CA PRO A 138 -8.01 17.85 4.65
C PRO A 138 -9.06 18.18 3.57
N PHE A 139 -10.01 17.28 3.33
CA PHE A 139 -11.21 17.50 2.51
C PHE A 139 -12.49 17.72 3.33
N ASN A 140 -12.43 17.70 4.66
CA ASN A 140 -13.53 18.27 5.45
C ASN A 140 -13.53 19.74 5.11
N LYS A 141 -14.51 20.13 4.30
CA LYS A 141 -14.69 21.51 3.91
C LYS A 141 -14.90 22.30 5.19
N LEU A 142 -13.91 23.10 5.54
CA LEU A 142 -14.01 24.00 6.67
C LEU A 142 -14.80 25.22 6.23
N TYR A 143 -15.68 25.65 7.11
CA TYR A 143 -16.53 26.81 6.93
C TYR A 143 -16.12 27.85 7.94
N TYR A 144 -15.77 29.04 7.46
CA TYR A 144 -15.52 30.17 8.32
C TYR A 144 -16.84 30.88 8.62
N TYR A 145 -17.16 31.03 9.90
CA TYR A 145 -18.38 31.68 10.40
C TYR A 145 -18.09 32.36 11.73
N ASN A 146 -18.53 33.61 11.94
CA ASN A 146 -18.36 34.34 13.20
C ASN A 146 -16.92 34.33 13.79
N GLY A 147 -15.89 34.43 12.95
CA GLY A 147 -14.50 34.48 13.44
C GLY A 147 -13.86 33.12 13.74
N GLN A 148 -14.59 32.02 13.56
CA GLN A 148 -14.11 30.65 13.84
C GLN A 148 -14.31 29.73 12.64
N THR A 149 -13.59 28.60 12.63
CA THR A 149 -13.69 27.57 11.60
C THR A 149 -14.46 26.36 12.12
N TYR A 150 -15.38 25.88 11.30
CA TYR A 150 -16.28 24.77 11.62
C TYR A 150 -16.21 23.71 10.54
N THR A 151 -16.27 22.44 10.92
CA THR A 151 -16.58 21.35 10.00
C THR A 151 -18.03 21.44 9.53
N THR A 152 -18.40 20.76 8.43
CA THR A 152 -19.79 20.68 7.97
C THR A 152 -20.76 20.21 9.06
N LYS A 153 -20.32 19.29 9.92
CA LYS A 153 -21.12 18.75 11.03
C LYS A 153 -21.32 19.79 12.13
N GLU A 154 -20.24 20.40 12.60
CA GLU A 154 -20.31 21.47 13.61
C GLU A 154 -21.13 22.65 13.08
N LEU A 155 -20.97 23.03 11.80
CA LEU A 155 -21.79 24.07 11.16
C LEU A 155 -23.28 23.69 11.12
N SER A 156 -23.59 22.42 10.86
CA SER A 156 -24.97 21.90 10.86
C SER A 156 -25.63 22.02 12.23
N GLU A 157 -24.88 21.68 13.28
CA GLU A 157 -25.33 21.74 14.68
C GLU A 157 -25.59 23.18 15.12
N ILE A 158 -24.65 24.11 14.86
CA ILE A 158 -24.81 25.51 15.30
C ILE A 158 -25.84 26.31 14.50
N SER A 159 -26.04 25.98 13.21
CA SER A 159 -26.96 26.72 12.34
C SER A 159 -28.34 26.07 12.21
N ASN A 160 -28.50 24.84 12.73
CA ASN A 160 -29.68 23.99 12.51
C ASN A 160 -30.04 23.83 11.02
N VAL A 161 -29.02 23.80 10.15
CA VAL A 161 -29.17 23.52 8.71
C VAL A 161 -28.68 22.09 8.47
N PRO A 162 -29.47 21.20 7.84
CA PRO A 162 -29.04 19.84 7.53
C PRO A 162 -27.74 19.81 6.70
N ILE A 163 -26.83 18.88 7.03
CA ILE A 163 -25.54 18.67 6.35
C ILE A 163 -25.68 18.65 4.82
N ILE A 164 -26.69 17.94 4.29
CA ILE A 164 -26.90 17.82 2.85
C ILE A 164 -27.17 19.18 2.18
N ASN A 165 -27.86 20.08 2.87
CA ASN A 165 -28.16 21.42 2.36
C ASN A 165 -26.95 22.34 2.45
N ILE A 166 -26.11 22.19 3.47
CA ILE A 166 -24.83 22.89 3.58
C ILE A 166 -23.92 22.53 2.40
N ILE A 167 -23.85 21.24 2.04
CA ILE A 167 -23.06 20.74 0.91
C ILE A 167 -23.62 21.27 -0.42
N ASP A 168 -24.92 21.11 -0.67
CA ASP A 168 -25.59 21.57 -1.90
C ASP A 168 -25.43 23.08 -2.13
N ARG A 169 -25.67 23.88 -1.09
CA ARG A 169 -25.50 25.35 -1.17
C ARG A 169 -24.05 25.73 -1.44
N LYS A 170 -23.09 24.99 -0.89
CA LYS A 170 -21.68 25.24 -1.17
C LYS A 170 -21.30 24.87 -2.61
N HIS A 171 -21.86 23.81 -3.19
CA HIS A 171 -21.68 23.48 -4.61
C HIS A 171 -22.28 24.56 -5.52
N LYS A 172 -23.35 25.22 -5.08
CA LYS A 172 -23.92 26.42 -5.74
C LYS A 172 -23.11 27.70 -5.52
N GLY A 173 -21.92 27.61 -4.92
CA GLY A 173 -21.01 28.73 -4.73
C GLY A 173 -21.37 29.68 -3.58
N TRP A 174 -22.23 29.27 -2.63
CA TRP A 174 -22.62 30.15 -1.53
C TRP A 174 -21.47 30.33 -0.52
N ASP A 175 -21.37 31.53 0.05
CA ASP A 175 -20.56 31.82 1.24
C ASP A 175 -21.21 31.24 2.51
N THR A 176 -20.45 31.16 3.60
CA THR A 176 -20.92 30.53 4.84
C THR A 176 -22.11 31.26 5.47
N GLU A 177 -22.09 32.59 5.47
CA GLU A 177 -23.16 33.44 6.02
C GLU A 177 -24.50 33.18 5.31
N LYS A 178 -24.45 33.09 3.98
CA LYS A 178 -25.59 32.76 3.12
C LYS A 178 -26.04 31.31 3.29
N ILE A 179 -25.11 30.40 3.57
CA ILE A 179 -25.43 28.99 3.84
C ILE A 179 -26.23 28.85 5.13
N VAL A 180 -25.85 29.54 6.21
CA VAL A 180 -26.50 29.41 7.51
C VAL A 180 -27.80 30.22 7.63
N SER A 181 -27.91 31.37 6.94
CA SER A 181 -29.07 32.26 7.06
C SER A 181 -30.39 31.70 6.50
N LYS A 182 -30.33 30.84 5.46
CA LYS A 182 -31.54 30.29 4.83
C LYS A 182 -32.03 29.03 5.55
N LYS A 183 -33.03 29.17 6.41
CA LYS A 183 -33.72 28.01 7.02
C LYS A 183 -34.48 27.20 5.97
N VAL A 184 -34.47 25.88 6.12
CA VAL A 184 -35.17 24.93 5.24
C VAL A 184 -36.63 24.86 5.70
N LYS A 185 -37.59 24.96 4.77
CA LYS A 185 -38.99 24.64 5.09
C LYS A 185 -39.08 23.14 5.33
N ILE A 186 -39.34 22.72 6.56
CA ILE A 186 -39.70 21.34 6.87
C ILE A 186 -41.08 21.14 6.23
N LYS A 187 -41.17 20.31 5.19
CA LYS A 187 -42.46 19.77 4.76
C LYS A 187 -42.85 18.75 5.83
N ILE A 188 -43.85 19.11 6.62
CA ILE A 188 -44.57 18.20 7.52
C ILE A 188 -45.31 17.18 6.64
#